data_AF-A0A5C7MDD6-F1
#
_entry.id   AF-A0A5C7MDD6-F1
#
_cell.length_a   1.000
_cell.length_b   1.000
_cell.length_c   1.000
_cell.angle_alpha   90.00
_cell.angle_beta   90.00
_cell.angle_gamma   90.00
#
_symmetry.space_group_name_H-M   'P 1'
#
loop_
_entity.id
_entity.type
_entity.pdbx_description
1 polymer ?
#
loop_
_entity_poly.entity_id
_entity_poly.type
_entity_poly.pdbx_seq_one_letter_code
_entity_poly.pdbx_strand_id
1 'polypeptide(L)'
;PTTSATAPSTTTTTTVAPAATVADCSTATLAKTISSVTLQLSDYFAAHPDADSSLLDATRQPAFTAMSQFDNYFKEHPDQADALRGIQAPLAAFKDRCGLQVAPTDALAVLNGV
;
A
#
# COMPACT_ATOMS: atom_id res chain seq x y z
N PRO A 1 61.82 -3.20 5.49
CA PRO A 1 60.41 -3.10 5.94
C PRO A 1 59.53 -3.19 4.70
N THR A 2 58.79 -4.30 4.58
CA THR A 2 58.07 -4.75 3.40
C THR A 2 56.75 -3.99 3.21
N THR A 3 56.51 -3.53 1.99
CA THR A 3 55.24 -3.05 1.44
C THR A 3 54.22 -4.19 1.38
N SER A 4 52.95 -3.93 1.67
CA SER A 4 51.84 -4.82 1.30
C SER A 4 50.60 -4.01 0.95
N ALA A 5 50.14 -4.21 -0.28
CA ALA A 5 48.90 -3.72 -0.84
C ALA A 5 47.73 -4.56 -0.34
N THR A 6 46.59 -3.92 -0.05
CA THR A 6 45.31 -4.61 0.16
C THR A 6 44.32 -4.09 -0.87
N ALA A 7 43.82 -5.00 -1.71
CA ALA A 7 42.85 -4.75 -2.76
C ALA A 7 41.46 -4.38 -2.20
N PRO A 8 40.63 -3.62 -2.94
CA PRO A 8 39.24 -3.41 -2.56
C PRO A 8 38.42 -4.67 -2.88
N SER A 9 37.88 -5.31 -1.84
CA SER A 9 36.84 -6.32 -2.01
C SER A 9 35.56 -5.63 -2.45
N THR A 10 35.18 -5.78 -3.72
CA THR A 10 33.83 -5.44 -4.20
C THR A 10 32.86 -6.50 -3.66
N THR A 11 32.29 -6.25 -2.49
CA THR A 11 31.09 -6.95 -2.04
C THR A 11 29.92 -6.44 -2.88
N THR A 12 29.49 -7.23 -3.87
CA THR A 12 28.14 -7.13 -4.43
C THR A 12 27.15 -7.22 -3.27
N THR A 13 26.63 -6.08 -2.85
CA THR A 13 25.55 -5.99 -1.88
C THR A 13 24.30 -6.47 -2.61
N THR A 14 24.01 -7.78 -2.52
CA THR A 14 22.65 -8.25 -2.70
C THR A 14 21.84 -7.52 -1.65
N THR A 15 21.02 -6.54 -2.07
CA THR A 15 19.99 -5.93 -1.23
C THR A 15 18.99 -7.03 -0.89
N VAL A 16 19.32 -7.85 0.11
CA VAL A 16 18.36 -8.65 0.84
C VAL A 16 17.52 -7.62 1.58
N ALA A 17 16.28 -7.42 1.14
CA ALA A 17 15.31 -6.66 1.91
C ALA A 17 15.34 -7.17 3.36
N PRO A 18 15.39 -6.31 4.39
CA PRO A 18 15.55 -6.76 5.76
C PRO A 18 14.43 -7.75 6.09
N ALA A 19 14.79 -8.90 6.65
CA ALA A 19 13.82 -9.75 7.32
C ALA A 19 13.16 -8.88 8.40
N ALA A 20 11.86 -8.66 8.24
CA ALA A 20 11.06 -7.81 9.11
C ALA A 20 11.29 -8.23 10.56
N THR A 21 11.83 -7.32 11.36
CA THR A 21 11.94 -7.52 12.80
C THR A 21 10.55 -7.45 13.41
N VAL A 22 10.31 -8.00 14.59
CA VAL A 22 9.01 -7.93 15.28
C VAL A 22 8.50 -6.47 15.42
N ALA A 23 9.40 -5.47 15.36
CA ALA A 23 9.08 -4.05 15.33
C ALA A 23 8.37 -3.58 14.03
N ASP A 24 8.64 -4.25 12.91
CA ASP A 24 8.02 -3.95 11.61
C ASP A 24 6.53 -4.36 11.59
N CYS A 25 6.15 -5.38 12.35
CA CYS A 25 4.77 -5.87 12.47
C CYS A 25 4.03 -5.28 13.68
N SER A 26 4.18 -3.97 13.91
CA SER A 26 3.46 -3.25 14.96
C SER A 26 2.26 -2.47 14.40
N THR A 27 1.27 -2.22 15.27
CA THR A 27 0.13 -1.35 14.94
C THR A 27 0.56 0.08 14.58
N ALA A 28 1.65 0.57 15.16
CA ALA A 28 2.22 1.87 14.82
C ALA A 28 2.79 1.90 13.39
N THR A 29 3.47 0.84 12.97
CA THR A 29 3.98 0.72 11.58
C THR A 29 2.83 0.54 10.59
N LEU A 30 1.80 -0.23 10.96
CA LEU A 30 0.57 -0.36 10.16
C LEU A 30 -0.08 1.01 9.96
N ALA A 31 -0.30 1.78 11.04
CA ALA A 31 -0.88 3.11 10.97
C ALA A 31 -0.08 4.05 10.07
N LYS A 32 1.26 4.07 10.21
CA LYS A 32 2.14 4.85 9.31
C LYS A 32 2.01 4.42 7.84
N THR A 33 1.91 3.13 7.59
CA THR A 33 1.73 2.59 6.24
C THR A 33 0.39 3.05 5.66
N ILE A 34 -0.70 2.92 6.43
CA ILE A 34 -2.02 3.43 6.03
C ILE A 34 -1.95 4.93 5.75
N SER A 35 -1.36 5.73 6.65
CA SER A 35 -1.21 7.18 6.43
C SER A 35 -0.46 7.50 5.14
N SER A 36 0.62 6.78 4.84
CA SER A 36 1.37 6.95 3.59
C SER A 36 0.52 6.62 2.36
N VAL A 37 -0.19 5.49 2.39
CA VAL A 37 -1.08 5.08 1.30
C VAL A 37 -2.21 6.10 1.10
N THR A 38 -2.82 6.60 2.19
CA THR A 38 -3.86 7.62 2.13
C THR A 38 -3.35 8.95 1.57
N LEU A 39 -2.13 9.36 1.91
CA LEU A 39 -1.51 10.55 1.32
C LEU A 39 -1.29 10.37 -0.18
N GLN A 40 -0.71 9.25 -0.61
CA GLN A 40 -0.51 8.97 -2.04
C GLN A 40 -1.84 8.89 -2.81
N LEU A 41 -2.88 8.33 -2.18
CA LEU A 41 -4.22 8.29 -2.75
C LEU A 41 -4.82 9.69 -2.90
N SER A 42 -4.61 10.55 -1.90
CA SER A 42 -5.05 11.95 -1.92
C SER A 42 -4.35 12.73 -3.05
N ASP A 43 -3.04 12.57 -3.20
CA ASP A 43 -2.27 13.18 -4.30
C ASP A 43 -2.73 12.65 -5.67
N TYR A 44 -3.05 11.36 -5.76
CA TYR A 44 -3.56 10.75 -6.99
C TYR A 44 -4.91 11.35 -7.40
N PHE A 45 -5.87 11.45 -6.47
CA PHE A 45 -7.19 12.02 -6.76
C PHE A 45 -7.12 13.53 -7.03
N ALA A 46 -6.21 14.26 -6.39
CA ALA A 46 -5.96 15.66 -6.73
C ALA A 46 -5.45 15.84 -8.17
N ALA A 47 -4.68 14.86 -8.68
CA ALA A 47 -4.23 14.83 -10.06
C ALA A 47 -5.28 14.26 -11.05
N HIS A 48 -6.29 13.52 -10.57
CA HIS A 48 -7.34 12.87 -11.36
C HIS A 48 -8.73 13.25 -10.85
N PRO A 49 -9.19 14.49 -11.07
CA PRO A 49 -10.48 14.96 -10.57
C PRO A 49 -11.68 14.23 -11.22
N ASP A 50 -11.49 13.70 -12.43
CA ASP A 50 -12.49 12.83 -13.09
C ASP A 50 -12.70 11.54 -12.28
N ALA A 51 -11.60 10.90 -11.87
CA ALA A 51 -11.63 9.69 -11.06
C ALA A 51 -12.21 9.94 -9.67
N ASP A 52 -11.79 11.03 -9.02
CA ASP A 52 -12.31 11.44 -7.72
C ASP A 52 -13.84 11.59 -7.76
N SER A 53 -14.37 12.33 -8.74
CA SER A 53 -15.81 12.57 -8.87
C SER A 53 -16.60 11.27 -9.14
N SER A 54 -16.13 10.44 -10.08
CA SER A 54 -16.80 9.18 -10.46
C SER A 54 -16.84 8.18 -9.29
N LEU A 55 -15.68 7.99 -8.64
CA LEU A 55 -15.56 7.06 -7.52
C LEU A 55 -16.31 7.58 -6.29
N LEU A 56 -16.29 8.89 -6.03
CA LEU A 56 -17.06 9.50 -4.94
C LEU A 56 -18.57 9.33 -5.17
N ASP A 57 -19.08 9.52 -6.39
CA ASP A 57 -20.49 9.28 -6.68
C ASP A 57 -20.87 7.80 -6.54
N ALA A 58 -19.96 6.88 -6.87
CA ALA A 58 -20.15 5.45 -6.59
C ALA A 58 -20.31 5.19 -5.07
N THR A 59 -19.57 5.88 -4.19
CA THR A 59 -19.70 5.72 -2.73
C THR A 59 -21.07 6.15 -2.17
N ARG A 60 -21.83 6.97 -2.91
CA ARG A 60 -23.18 7.40 -2.52
C ARG A 60 -24.26 6.39 -2.85
N GLN A 61 -23.92 5.35 -3.63
CA GLN A 61 -24.85 4.30 -4.02
C GLN A 61 -24.95 3.21 -2.96
N PRO A 62 -26.02 2.39 -2.97
CA PRO A 62 -26.08 1.17 -2.16
C PRO A 62 -24.87 0.27 -2.42
N ALA A 63 -24.35 -0.40 -1.38
CA ALA A 63 -23.07 -1.12 -1.44
C ALA A 63 -22.93 -2.06 -2.66
N PHE A 64 -23.98 -2.81 -3.01
CA PHE A 64 -23.96 -3.70 -4.18
C PHE A 64 -23.80 -2.93 -5.51
N THR A 65 -24.52 -1.82 -5.65
CA THR A 65 -24.42 -0.93 -6.81
C THR A 65 -23.06 -0.23 -6.87
N ALA A 66 -22.55 0.25 -5.74
CA ALA A 66 -21.24 0.88 -5.63
C ALA A 66 -20.14 -0.06 -6.14
N MET A 67 -20.12 -1.32 -5.68
CA MET A 67 -19.14 -2.32 -6.12
C MET A 67 -19.18 -2.54 -7.63
N SER A 68 -20.38 -2.66 -8.22
CA SER A 68 -20.50 -2.79 -9.67
C SER A 68 -20.03 -1.56 -10.44
N GLN A 69 -20.20 -0.35 -9.89
CA GLN A 69 -19.73 0.90 -10.49
C GLN A 69 -18.21 1.01 -10.42
N PHE A 70 -17.59 0.64 -9.29
CA PHE A 70 -16.13 0.55 -9.18
C PHE A 70 -15.55 -0.43 -10.20
N ASP A 71 -16.14 -1.62 -10.33
CA ASP A 71 -15.69 -2.64 -11.29
C ASP A 71 -15.80 -2.18 -12.74
N ASN A 72 -16.89 -1.50 -13.10
CA ASN A 72 -17.05 -0.97 -14.46
C ASN A 72 -16.06 0.17 -14.73
N TYR A 73 -15.91 1.09 -13.78
CA TYR A 73 -14.95 2.19 -13.89
C TYR A 73 -13.53 1.67 -14.11
N PHE A 74 -13.07 0.69 -13.33
CA PHE A 74 -11.73 0.13 -13.49
C PHE A 74 -11.54 -0.74 -14.73
N LYS A 75 -12.61 -1.26 -15.34
CA LYS A 75 -12.54 -1.91 -16.66
C LYS A 75 -12.32 -0.90 -17.78
N GLU A 76 -12.94 0.27 -17.67
CA GLU A 76 -12.79 1.36 -18.63
C GLU A 76 -11.48 2.13 -18.43
N HIS A 77 -10.94 2.14 -17.21
CA HIS A 77 -9.72 2.83 -16.80
C HIS A 77 -8.68 1.86 -16.18
N PRO A 78 -8.11 0.94 -16.98
CA PRO A 78 -7.17 -0.07 -16.46
C PRO A 78 -5.86 0.54 -15.94
N ASP A 79 -5.40 1.65 -16.54
CA ASP A 79 -4.24 2.42 -16.11
C ASP A 79 -4.42 3.01 -14.70
N GLN A 80 -5.61 3.53 -14.43
CA GLN A 80 -5.96 4.04 -13.10
C GLN A 80 -6.07 2.92 -12.07
N ALA A 81 -6.62 1.77 -12.48
CA ALA A 81 -6.68 0.59 -11.64
C ALA A 81 -5.28 0.06 -11.28
N ASP A 82 -4.32 0.11 -12.22
CA ASP A 82 -2.91 -0.23 -11.95
C ASP A 82 -2.26 0.79 -11.00
N ALA A 83 -2.48 2.08 -11.20
CA ALA A 83 -1.95 3.14 -10.33
C ALA A 83 -2.45 2.98 -8.88
N LEU A 84 -3.76 2.79 -8.69
CA LEU A 84 -4.36 2.59 -7.38
C LEU A 84 -3.88 1.28 -6.71
N ARG A 85 -3.69 0.20 -7.48
CA ARG A 85 -3.07 -1.03 -6.96
C ARG A 85 -1.62 -0.80 -6.53
N GLY A 86 -0.87 0.02 -7.28
CA GLY A 86 0.48 0.44 -6.90
C GLY A 86 0.51 1.22 -5.59
N ILE A 87 -0.43 2.15 -5.40
CA ILE A 87 -0.60 2.92 -4.16
C ILE A 87 -0.91 2.02 -2.97
N GLN A 88 -1.70 0.97 -3.16
CA GLN A 88 -2.06 0.01 -2.10
C GLN A 88 -1.02 -1.09 -1.86
N ALA A 89 -0.01 -1.24 -2.73
CA ALA A 89 1.01 -2.29 -2.64
C ALA A 89 1.75 -2.34 -1.29
N PRO A 90 2.09 -1.22 -0.62
CA PRO A 90 2.72 -1.24 0.70
C PRO A 90 1.86 -1.95 1.76
N LEU A 91 0.54 -1.79 1.68
CA LEU A 91 -0.40 -2.41 2.61
C LEU A 91 -0.52 -3.92 2.37
N ALA A 92 -0.57 -4.33 1.10
CA ALA A 92 -0.56 -5.74 0.71
C ALA A 92 0.74 -6.43 1.15
N ALA A 93 1.89 -5.79 0.90
CA ALA A 93 3.19 -6.28 1.34
C ALA A 93 3.29 -6.37 2.88
N PHE A 94 2.70 -5.42 3.61
CA PHE A 94 2.62 -5.47 5.07
C PHE A 94 1.77 -6.66 5.54
N LYS A 95 0.60 -6.86 4.93
CA LYS A 95 -0.30 -7.99 5.23
C LYS A 95 0.42 -9.33 5.07
N ASP A 96 1.11 -9.51 3.94
CA ASP A 96 1.79 -10.77 3.61
C ASP A 96 3.01 -11.02 4.50
N ARG A 97 3.79 -9.95 4.78
CA ARG A 97 4.97 -10.01 5.65
C ARG A 97 4.60 -10.32 7.11
N CYS A 98 3.51 -9.78 7.61
CA CYS A 98 3.13 -9.88 9.01
C CYS A 98 2.04 -10.94 9.28
N GLY A 99 1.61 -11.67 8.24
CA GLY A 99 0.61 -12.73 8.36
C GLY A 99 -0.75 -12.25 8.86
N LEU A 100 -1.15 -11.01 8.53
CA LEU A 100 -2.46 -10.50 8.94
C LEU A 100 -3.58 -11.26 8.21
N GLN A 101 -4.41 -11.92 9.00
CA GLN A 101 -5.60 -12.66 8.55
C GLN A 101 -6.83 -11.75 8.37
N VAL A 102 -6.77 -10.54 8.95
CA VAL A 102 -7.83 -9.52 8.91
C VAL A 102 -7.37 -8.32 8.11
N ALA A 103 -8.25 -7.76 7.29
CA ALA A 103 -7.93 -6.52 6.59
C ALA A 103 -7.63 -5.43 7.63
N PRO A 104 -6.67 -4.52 7.36
CA PRO A 104 -6.35 -3.42 8.25
C PRO A 104 -7.56 -2.59 8.69
N THR A 105 -8.54 -2.44 7.80
CA THR A 105 -9.84 -1.81 8.07
C THR A 105 -10.72 -2.60 9.04
N ASP A 106 -10.73 -3.93 8.97
CA ASP A 106 -11.45 -4.78 9.93
C ASP A 106 -10.77 -4.75 11.30
N ALA A 107 -9.44 -4.76 11.34
CA ALA A 107 -8.70 -4.61 12.59
C ALA A 107 -8.98 -3.25 13.24
N LEU A 108 -9.06 -2.18 12.45
CA LEU A 108 -9.47 -0.85 12.92
C LEU A 108 -10.93 -0.80 13.38
N ALA A 109 -11.84 -1.50 12.71
CA ALA A 109 -13.25 -1.59 13.13
C ALA A 109 -13.38 -2.26 14.50
N VAL A 110 -12.68 -3.37 14.72
CA VAL A 110 -12.62 -4.08 16.01
C VAL A 110 -12.02 -3.19 17.11
N LEU A 111 -10.97 -2.43 16.81
CA LEU A 111 -10.35 -1.49 17.76
C LEU A 111 -11.27 -0.30 18.10
N ASN A 112 -12.10 0.13 17.15
CA ASN A 112 -13.10 1.19 17.36
C ASN A 112 -14.39 0.68 18.01
N GLY A 113 -14.48 -0.61 18.35
CA GLY A 113 -15.60 -1.19 19.10
C GLY A 113 -16.91 -1.23 18.32
N VAL A 114 -16.84 -1.36 16.99
CA VAL A 114 -18.02 -1.52 16.11
C VAL A 114 -18.22 -2.97 15.72
#